data_AF-A0A971NY31-F1
#
_entry.id   AF-A0A971NY31-F1
#
_cell.length_a   1.000
_cell.length_b   1.000
_cell.length_c   1.000
_cell.angle_alpha   90.00
_cell.angle_beta   90.00
_cell.angle_gamma   90.00
#
_symmetry.space_group_name_H-M   'P 1'
#
loop_
_entity.id
_entity.type
_entity.pdbx_description
1 polymer ?
#
loop_
_entity_poly.entity_id
_entity_poly.type
_entity_poly.pdbx_seq_one_letter_code
_entity_poly.pdbx_strand_id
1 'polypeptide(L)'
;MACSHRILPGGWEQNGVKQLGLDLGSSNTRIVTKEKGIELLSPTAAAFEKKSGRMVAIGAGARRMLGKTPVGIEAIRPVQGGVIAEPEAATRMLRRYFKRLEAVSLFRRPDVIASVPCNINEVERRALEDTIYDAGARQVFIIEAPLAAALGAGLPVAGAKGSMIVNIGGGCTQAAVLSMGGIVISDSLRVGGIDFDRAIVQYLRKKYELLCGELTAETLKIRIGSAWPKFDRGTYDVAGRDLGGGLTKTIKVSSADICEALYGRLEQITAMVKTTLEETPPELASDIYDSGIVLTGGGALLEGLPELITRLTGIRTIRAKKAPDCVCRGIHWCLGNPAASRYIRYRA
;
A
#
# COMPACT_ATOMS: atom_id res chain seq x y z
N MET A 1 -26.33 -12.04 -9.32
CA MET A 1 -25.56 -13.12 -9.98
C MET A 1 -24.12 -12.96 -9.52
N ALA A 2 -23.63 -13.83 -8.64
CA ALA A 2 -22.26 -13.76 -8.15
C ALA A 2 -21.28 -14.05 -9.31
N CYS A 3 -20.33 -13.14 -9.59
CA CYS A 3 -19.25 -13.43 -10.52
C CYS A 3 -18.39 -14.58 -9.97
N SER A 4 -18.51 -15.78 -10.55
CA SER A 4 -17.68 -16.93 -10.17
C SER A 4 -16.25 -16.71 -10.67
N HIS A 5 -15.33 -16.41 -9.75
CA HIS A 5 -13.90 -16.35 -10.07
C HIS A 5 -13.34 -17.77 -10.07
N ARG A 6 -12.51 -18.11 -11.06
CA ARG A 6 -11.92 -19.45 -11.19
C ARG A 6 -10.41 -19.39 -10.96
N ILE A 7 -9.88 -20.48 -10.41
CA ILE A 7 -8.43 -20.76 -10.46
C ILE A 7 -8.11 -21.12 -11.91
N LEU A 8 -7.02 -20.60 -12.46
CA LEU A 8 -6.64 -20.91 -13.85
C LEU A 8 -6.34 -22.41 -14.00
N PRO A 9 -7.00 -23.13 -14.91
CA PRO A 9 -6.80 -24.57 -15.10
C PRO A 9 -5.50 -24.94 -15.86
N GLY A 10 -4.60 -23.99 -16.12
CA GLY A 10 -3.35 -24.19 -16.85
C GLY A 10 -2.36 -23.02 -16.69
N GLY A 11 -1.15 -23.17 -17.21
CA GLY A 11 -0.09 -22.16 -17.15
C GLY A 11 -0.56 -20.82 -17.71
N TRP A 12 -0.45 -19.75 -16.91
CA TRP A 12 -0.90 -18.41 -17.25
C TRP A 12 0.04 -17.69 -18.24
N GLU A 13 1.19 -18.31 -18.56
CA GLU A 13 2.12 -17.87 -19.60
C GLU A 13 1.52 -18.14 -20.99
N GLN A 14 1.04 -17.08 -21.66
CA GLN A 14 0.69 -17.12 -23.08
C GLN A 14 1.85 -16.58 -23.91
N ASN A 15 2.43 -17.43 -24.75
CA ASN A 15 3.50 -17.05 -25.67
C ASN A 15 3.09 -15.83 -26.51
N GLY A 16 3.89 -14.76 -26.47
CA GLY A 16 3.73 -13.57 -27.31
C GLY A 16 2.87 -12.43 -26.73
N VAL A 17 2.27 -12.60 -25.54
CA VAL A 17 1.53 -11.52 -24.86
C VAL A 17 2.40 -10.87 -23.79
N LYS A 18 2.49 -9.53 -23.79
CA LYS A 18 3.22 -8.78 -22.76
C LYS A 18 2.47 -8.85 -21.44
N GLN A 19 3.17 -9.18 -20.36
CA GLN A 19 2.59 -9.34 -19.03
C GLN A 19 3.13 -8.26 -18.10
N LEU A 20 2.24 -7.63 -17.35
CA LEU A 20 2.56 -6.60 -16.37
C LEU A 20 2.10 -7.04 -14.98
N GLY A 21 2.84 -6.63 -13.97
CA GLY A 21 2.39 -6.66 -12.60
C GLY A 21 2.07 -5.25 -12.13
N LEU A 22 0.97 -5.06 -11.40
CA LEU A 22 0.49 -3.77 -10.94
C LEU A 22 0.22 -3.79 -9.43
N ASP A 23 0.96 -2.98 -8.68
CA ASP A 23 0.61 -2.60 -7.30
C ASP A 23 0.10 -1.16 -7.33
N LEU A 24 -1.21 -1.00 -7.28
CA LEU A 24 -1.89 0.28 -7.31
C LEU A 24 -2.21 0.75 -5.88
N GLY A 25 -1.18 1.07 -5.11
CA GLY A 25 -1.33 1.52 -3.72
C GLY A 25 -1.78 2.98 -3.58
N SER A 26 -2.35 3.36 -2.44
CA SER A 26 -2.80 4.75 -2.18
C SER A 26 -1.67 5.80 -2.16
N SER A 27 -0.44 5.40 -1.84
CA SER A 27 0.72 6.31 -1.83
C SER A 27 1.53 6.24 -3.11
N ASN A 28 1.80 5.03 -3.62
CA ASN A 28 2.64 4.80 -4.79
C ASN A 28 2.02 3.72 -5.68
N THR A 29 2.11 3.95 -6.99
CA THR A 29 1.83 3.00 -8.05
C THR A 29 3.15 2.39 -8.50
N ARG A 30 3.19 1.07 -8.61
CA ARG A 30 4.34 0.35 -9.14
C ARG A 30 3.91 -0.58 -10.26
N ILE A 31 4.72 -0.63 -11.31
CA ILE A 31 4.54 -1.57 -12.41
C ILE A 31 5.81 -2.40 -12.56
N VAL A 32 5.63 -3.72 -12.60
CA VAL A 32 6.72 -4.68 -12.79
C VAL A 32 6.56 -5.43 -14.10
N THR A 33 7.67 -5.84 -14.69
CA THR A 33 7.73 -6.77 -15.83
C THR A 33 8.60 -7.97 -15.48
N LYS A 34 8.45 -9.05 -16.25
CA LYS A 34 9.24 -10.28 -16.04
C LYS A 34 10.72 -10.03 -16.27
N GLU A 35 11.07 -9.17 -17.22
CA GLU A 35 12.44 -8.97 -17.68
C GLU A 35 13.23 -8.00 -16.80
N LYS A 36 12.60 -6.94 -16.29
CA LYS A 36 13.31 -5.84 -15.60
C LYS A 36 12.97 -5.67 -14.13
N GLY A 37 12.02 -6.43 -13.60
CA GLY A 37 11.51 -6.18 -12.25
C GLY A 37 10.69 -4.88 -12.21
N ILE A 38 10.94 -4.00 -11.24
CA ILE A 38 10.20 -2.73 -11.08
C ILE A 38 10.64 -1.72 -12.15
N GLU A 39 9.82 -1.54 -13.19
CA GLU A 39 10.06 -0.54 -14.25
C GLU A 39 9.44 0.83 -13.92
N LEU A 40 8.39 0.86 -13.10
CA LEU A 40 7.77 2.09 -12.64
C LEU A 40 7.63 2.07 -11.13
N LEU A 41 8.06 3.16 -10.49
CA LEU A 41 7.70 3.54 -9.13
C LEU A 41 7.35 5.02 -9.15
N SER A 42 6.08 5.35 -8.90
CA SER A 42 5.60 6.72 -8.99
C SER A 42 4.52 6.98 -7.93
N PRO A 43 4.42 8.18 -7.34
CA PRO A 43 3.31 8.51 -6.47
C PRO A 43 1.95 8.28 -7.13
N THR A 44 0.98 7.81 -6.35
CA THR A 44 -0.41 7.66 -6.79
C THR A 44 -1.13 9.00 -6.67
N ALA A 45 -0.85 9.88 -7.62
CA ALA A 45 -1.40 11.23 -7.67
C ALA A 45 -1.64 11.65 -9.13
N ALA A 46 -2.71 12.39 -9.36
CA ALA A 46 -3.06 12.98 -10.63
C ALA A 46 -3.51 14.43 -10.44
N ALA A 47 -3.25 15.29 -11.42
CA ALA A 47 -3.66 16.67 -11.40
C ALA A 47 -4.38 17.04 -12.70
N PHE A 48 -5.47 17.80 -12.58
CA PHE A 48 -6.38 18.15 -13.67
C PHE A 48 -6.69 19.63 -13.66
N GLU A 49 -6.99 20.17 -14.84
CA GLU A 49 -7.64 21.46 -14.97
C GLU A 49 -9.15 21.28 -14.76
N LYS A 50 -9.73 22.00 -13.78
CA LYS A 50 -11.12 21.84 -13.34
C LYS A 50 -12.15 22.08 -14.44
N LYS A 51 -11.87 23.00 -15.38
CA LYS A 51 -12.83 23.38 -16.44
C LYS A 51 -12.86 22.37 -17.59
N SER A 52 -11.69 22.00 -18.12
CA SER A 52 -11.60 21.10 -19.28
C SER A 52 -11.49 19.62 -18.91
N GLY A 53 -11.26 19.32 -17.62
CA GLY A 53 -10.88 17.97 -17.19
C GLY A 53 -9.53 17.53 -17.74
N ARG A 54 -8.72 18.40 -18.36
CA ARG A 54 -7.45 18.01 -18.97
C ARG A 54 -6.43 17.62 -17.91
N MET A 55 -5.84 16.43 -18.05
CA MET A 55 -4.77 15.95 -17.17
C MET A 55 -3.50 16.78 -17.37
N VAL A 56 -3.09 17.47 -16.32
CA VAL A 56 -1.93 18.37 -16.27
C VAL A 56 -0.67 17.62 -15.85
N ALA A 57 -0.77 16.79 -14.81
CA ALA A 57 0.36 16.03 -14.30
C ALA A 57 -0.09 14.70 -13.67
N ILE A 58 0.85 13.77 -13.55
CA ILE A 58 0.71 12.53 -12.77
C ILE A 58 1.98 12.29 -11.96
N GLY A 59 1.91 11.38 -10.99
CA GLY A 59 3.09 10.96 -10.25
C GLY A 59 3.69 12.07 -9.39
N ALA A 60 5.01 12.20 -9.41
CA ALA A 60 5.72 13.23 -8.65
C ALA A 60 5.28 14.66 -8.99
N GLY A 61 4.94 14.93 -10.26
CA GLY A 61 4.44 16.24 -10.69
C GLY A 61 3.12 16.60 -10.01
N ALA A 62 2.16 15.68 -10.02
CA ALA A 62 0.88 15.87 -9.35
C ALA A 62 1.02 15.87 -7.81
N ARG A 63 1.87 15.02 -7.25
CA ARG A 63 2.12 14.98 -5.80
C ARG A 63 2.59 16.32 -5.26
N ARG A 64 3.50 17.01 -5.96
CA ARG A 64 3.98 18.36 -5.55
C ARG A 64 2.88 19.41 -5.50
N MET A 65 1.79 19.20 -6.23
CA MET A 65 0.64 20.11 -6.29
C MET A 65 -0.37 19.88 -5.17
N LEU A 66 -0.32 18.75 -4.44
CA LEU A 66 -1.24 18.44 -3.35
C LEU A 66 -1.20 19.54 -2.28
N GLY A 67 -2.34 20.19 -2.05
CA GLY A 67 -2.48 21.31 -1.11
C GLY A 67 -1.81 22.62 -1.55
N LYS A 68 -1.35 22.71 -2.81
CA LYS A 68 -0.62 23.88 -3.37
C LYS A 68 -1.18 24.31 -4.74
N THR A 69 -2.35 23.84 -5.13
CA THR A 69 -2.93 24.11 -6.46
C THR A 69 -3.42 25.55 -6.60
N PRO A 70 -3.13 26.24 -7.71
CA PRO A 70 -3.76 27.52 -8.03
C PRO A 70 -5.26 27.34 -8.34
N VAL A 71 -5.99 28.47 -8.41
CA VAL A 71 -7.41 28.47 -8.81
C VAL A 71 -7.55 27.81 -10.19
N GLY A 72 -8.40 26.78 -10.27
CA GLY A 72 -8.67 26.05 -11.51
C GLY A 72 -7.85 24.79 -11.75
N ILE A 73 -6.86 24.48 -10.90
CA ILE A 73 -6.19 23.17 -10.88
C ILE A 73 -6.67 22.37 -9.68
N GLU A 74 -6.78 21.07 -9.85
CA GLU A 74 -7.06 20.12 -8.78
C GLU A 74 -6.01 19.01 -8.79
N ALA A 75 -5.49 18.67 -7.62
CA ALA A 75 -4.58 17.54 -7.44
C ALA A 75 -5.23 16.56 -6.47
N ILE A 76 -5.38 15.31 -6.90
CA ILE A 76 -6.11 14.27 -6.18
C ILE A 76 -5.28 12.99 -6.08
N ARG A 77 -5.63 12.16 -5.10
CA ARG A 77 -5.14 10.78 -4.96
C ARG A 77 -6.23 9.84 -5.51
N PRO A 78 -5.99 9.17 -6.66
CA PRO A 78 -7.03 8.35 -7.27
C PRO A 78 -7.40 7.09 -6.46
N VAL A 79 -6.50 6.68 -5.57
CA VAL A 79 -6.67 5.50 -4.72
C VAL A 79 -6.56 5.92 -3.26
N GLN A 80 -7.55 5.53 -2.46
CA GLN A 80 -7.63 5.84 -1.02
C GLN A 80 -8.10 4.61 -0.27
N GLY A 81 -7.54 4.33 0.90
CA GLY A 81 -7.93 3.14 1.67
C GLY A 81 -7.64 1.80 0.97
N GLY A 82 -6.73 1.78 -0.01
CA GLY A 82 -6.47 0.61 -0.86
C GLY A 82 -7.49 0.37 -1.98
N VAL A 83 -8.45 1.28 -2.20
CA VAL A 83 -9.52 1.12 -3.21
C VAL A 83 -9.57 2.30 -4.17
N ILE A 84 -10.17 2.10 -5.35
CA ILE A 84 -10.35 3.15 -6.35
C ILE A 84 -11.37 4.16 -5.82
N ALA A 85 -10.91 5.38 -5.54
CA ALA A 85 -11.76 6.49 -5.11
C ALA A 85 -12.16 7.36 -6.31
N GLU A 86 -11.27 7.51 -7.29
CA GLU A 86 -11.48 8.35 -8.48
C GLU A 86 -11.19 7.52 -9.74
N PRO A 87 -12.16 6.75 -10.26
CA PRO A 87 -11.96 5.83 -11.38
C PRO A 87 -11.41 6.51 -12.64
N GLU A 88 -11.97 7.66 -13.02
CA GLU A 88 -11.52 8.37 -14.23
C GLU A 88 -10.05 8.80 -14.11
N ALA A 89 -9.67 9.31 -12.94
CA ALA A 89 -8.31 9.75 -12.68
C ALA A 89 -7.33 8.56 -12.65
N ALA A 90 -7.72 7.45 -12.03
CA ALA A 90 -6.95 6.22 -11.98
C ALA A 90 -6.75 5.65 -13.40
N THR A 91 -7.81 5.53 -14.19
CA THR A 91 -7.76 5.03 -15.58
C THR A 91 -6.83 5.87 -16.43
N ARG A 92 -6.98 7.21 -16.42
CA ARG A 92 -6.14 8.09 -17.23
C ARG A 92 -4.68 8.08 -16.79
N MET A 93 -4.43 7.95 -15.49
CA MET A 93 -3.08 7.80 -14.94
C MET A 93 -2.43 6.49 -15.42
N LEU A 94 -3.15 5.36 -15.31
CA LEU A 94 -2.67 4.06 -15.78
C LEU A 94 -2.46 4.05 -17.30
N ARG A 95 -3.38 4.63 -18.10
CA ARG A 95 -3.19 4.78 -19.56
C ARG A 95 -1.87 5.46 -19.90
N ARG A 96 -1.52 6.54 -19.18
CA ARG A 96 -0.24 7.25 -19.37
C ARG A 96 0.95 6.40 -18.99
N TYR A 97 0.89 5.64 -17.90
CA TYR A 97 1.96 4.73 -17.50
C TYR A 97 2.13 3.57 -18.47
N PHE A 98 1.05 2.91 -18.88
CA PHE A 98 1.10 1.81 -19.86
C PHE A 98 1.64 2.30 -21.22
N LYS A 99 1.24 3.50 -21.66
CA LYS A 99 1.83 4.12 -22.86
C LYS A 99 3.33 4.40 -22.70
N ARG A 100 3.75 4.95 -21.56
CA ARG A 100 5.18 5.23 -21.26
C ARG A 100 6.04 3.96 -21.25
N LEU A 101 5.49 2.84 -20.79
CA LEU A 101 6.16 1.53 -20.77
C LEU A 101 6.07 0.78 -22.10
N GLU A 102 5.52 1.41 -23.15
CA GLU A 102 5.26 0.79 -24.46
C GLU A 102 4.52 -0.55 -24.30
N ALA A 103 3.62 -0.61 -23.32
CA ALA A 103 2.88 -1.83 -23.00
C ALA A 103 1.59 -1.97 -23.81
N VAL A 104 1.06 -0.85 -24.29
CA VAL A 104 -0.20 -0.79 -25.04
C VAL A 104 0.03 -0.14 -26.41
N SER A 105 -0.44 -0.80 -27.46
CA SER A 105 -0.57 -0.27 -28.83
C SER A 105 -1.89 -0.73 -29.45
N LEU A 106 -2.25 -0.24 -30.65
CA LEU A 106 -3.48 -0.64 -31.34
C LEU A 106 -3.59 -2.17 -31.51
N PHE A 107 -2.46 -2.87 -31.64
CA PHE A 107 -2.40 -4.31 -31.90
C PHE A 107 -1.89 -5.14 -30.71
N ARG A 108 -1.50 -4.50 -29.59
CA ARG A 108 -0.94 -5.19 -28.41
C ARG A 108 -1.54 -4.64 -27.13
N ARG A 109 -2.25 -5.48 -26.39
CA ARG A 109 -2.78 -5.20 -25.06
C ARG A 109 -2.19 -6.19 -24.06
N PRO A 110 -1.72 -5.74 -22.88
CA PRO A 110 -1.05 -6.60 -21.94
C PRO A 110 -2.05 -7.36 -21.05
N ASP A 111 -1.60 -8.48 -20.52
CA ASP A 111 -2.22 -9.11 -19.37
C ASP A 111 -1.65 -8.48 -18.09
N VAL A 112 -2.50 -8.22 -17.10
CA VAL A 112 -2.11 -7.52 -15.87
C VAL A 112 -2.42 -8.37 -14.65
N ILE A 113 -1.41 -8.68 -13.83
CA ILE A 113 -1.60 -9.20 -12.48
C ILE A 113 -1.61 -8.02 -11.50
N ALA A 114 -2.75 -7.75 -10.87
CA ALA A 114 -2.94 -6.64 -9.95
C ALA A 114 -3.11 -7.12 -8.50
N SER A 115 -2.49 -6.43 -7.54
CA SER A 115 -2.76 -6.70 -6.12
C SER A 115 -4.04 -6.01 -5.64
N VAL A 116 -4.82 -6.72 -4.82
CA VAL A 116 -6.01 -6.17 -4.11
C VAL A 116 -5.87 -6.32 -2.60
N PRO A 117 -6.44 -5.41 -1.79
CA PRO A 117 -6.59 -5.68 -0.36
C PRO A 117 -7.33 -6.99 -0.09
N CYS A 118 -7.01 -7.65 1.03
CA CYS A 118 -7.85 -8.71 1.59
C CYS A 118 -9.17 -8.07 2.05
N ASN A 119 -10.22 -8.88 2.05
CA ASN A 119 -11.58 -8.47 2.40
C ASN A 119 -12.13 -7.31 1.52
N ILE A 120 -11.58 -7.13 0.31
CA ILE A 120 -12.15 -6.22 -0.70
C ILE A 120 -13.54 -6.72 -1.12
N ASN A 121 -14.52 -5.81 -1.14
CA ASN A 121 -15.88 -6.17 -1.58
C ASN A 121 -15.96 -6.28 -3.12
N GLU A 122 -17.04 -6.87 -3.64
CA GLU A 122 -17.21 -7.10 -5.09
C GLU A 122 -17.25 -5.79 -5.89
N VAL A 123 -17.82 -4.71 -5.33
CA VAL A 123 -17.91 -3.40 -5.99
C VAL A 123 -16.52 -2.78 -6.13
N GLU A 124 -15.72 -2.80 -5.09
CA GLU A 124 -14.35 -2.26 -5.07
C GLU A 124 -13.41 -3.06 -5.96
N ARG A 125 -13.55 -4.40 -5.94
CA ARG A 125 -12.80 -5.30 -6.84
C ARG A 125 -13.12 -4.98 -8.30
N ARG A 126 -14.41 -4.89 -8.62
CA ARG A 126 -14.87 -4.59 -9.98
C ARG A 126 -14.42 -3.20 -10.44
N ALA A 127 -14.46 -2.20 -9.56
CA ALA A 127 -13.95 -0.87 -9.87
C ALA A 127 -12.46 -0.88 -10.24
N LEU A 128 -11.64 -1.68 -9.53
CA LEU A 128 -10.23 -1.86 -9.88
C LEU A 128 -10.06 -2.55 -11.24
N GLU A 129 -10.75 -3.67 -11.46
CA GLU A 129 -10.68 -4.41 -12.72
C GLU A 129 -11.09 -3.55 -13.92
N ASP A 130 -12.26 -2.90 -13.84
CA ASP A 130 -12.79 -2.02 -14.89
C ASP A 130 -11.82 -0.86 -15.16
N THR A 131 -11.21 -0.27 -14.12
CA THR A 131 -10.16 0.75 -14.26
C THR A 131 -8.95 0.25 -15.06
N ILE A 132 -8.53 -1.00 -14.84
CA ILE A 132 -7.37 -1.59 -15.53
C ILE A 132 -7.73 -1.99 -16.97
N TYR A 133 -8.93 -2.55 -17.19
CA TYR A 133 -9.45 -2.83 -18.54
C TYR A 133 -9.55 -1.55 -19.36
N ASP A 134 -10.17 -0.52 -18.80
CA ASP A 134 -10.28 0.79 -19.45
C ASP A 134 -8.90 1.41 -19.68
N ALA A 135 -7.91 1.11 -18.85
CA ALA A 135 -6.54 1.56 -19.07
C ALA A 135 -5.84 0.89 -20.28
N GLY A 136 -6.43 -0.17 -20.84
CA GLY A 136 -5.97 -0.85 -22.04
C GLY A 136 -5.47 -2.28 -21.82
N ALA A 137 -5.74 -2.88 -20.66
CA ALA A 137 -5.44 -4.28 -20.42
C ALA A 137 -6.32 -5.20 -21.27
N ARG A 138 -5.79 -6.37 -21.63
CA ARG A 138 -6.52 -7.44 -22.30
C ARG A 138 -7.23 -8.33 -21.28
N GLN A 139 -6.49 -8.76 -20.26
CA GLN A 139 -6.97 -9.58 -19.15
C GLN A 139 -6.43 -9.03 -17.84
N VAL A 140 -7.25 -9.15 -16.80
CA VAL A 140 -6.88 -8.77 -15.43
C VAL A 140 -6.94 -10.00 -14.53
N PHE A 141 -5.81 -10.28 -13.91
CA PHE A 141 -5.64 -11.26 -12.86
C PHE A 141 -5.46 -10.52 -11.54
N ILE A 142 -5.97 -11.08 -10.46
CA ILE A 142 -5.87 -10.48 -9.13
C ILE A 142 -5.17 -11.43 -8.16
N ILE A 143 -4.40 -10.84 -7.25
CA ILE A 143 -3.75 -11.51 -6.12
C ILE A 143 -3.98 -10.69 -4.86
N GLU A 144 -4.27 -11.34 -3.74
CA GLU A 144 -4.38 -10.66 -2.47
C GLU A 144 -3.01 -10.06 -2.06
N ALA A 145 -3.00 -8.78 -1.71
CA ALA A 145 -1.81 -8.04 -1.32
C ALA A 145 -0.98 -8.71 -0.21
N PRO A 146 -1.55 -9.26 0.89
CA PRO A 146 -0.76 -9.96 1.91
C PRO A 146 -0.10 -11.22 1.36
N LEU A 147 -0.78 -11.96 0.47
CA LEU A 147 -0.22 -13.14 -0.20
C LEU A 147 0.94 -12.76 -1.11
N ALA A 148 0.75 -11.75 -1.97
CA ALA A 148 1.82 -11.19 -2.80
C ALA A 148 2.99 -10.69 -1.93
N ALA A 149 2.70 -9.99 -0.83
CA ALA A 149 3.74 -9.48 0.05
C ALA A 149 4.53 -10.61 0.71
N ALA A 150 3.90 -11.72 1.08
CA ALA A 150 4.59 -12.88 1.65
C ALA A 150 5.50 -13.58 0.65
N LEU A 151 5.03 -13.75 -0.59
CA LEU A 151 5.87 -14.25 -1.69
C LEU A 151 7.09 -13.34 -1.89
N GLY A 152 6.89 -12.02 -1.93
CA GLY A 152 7.98 -11.06 -2.11
C GLY A 152 8.92 -10.88 -0.91
N ALA A 153 8.45 -11.23 0.29
CA ALA A 153 9.25 -11.30 1.53
C ALA A 153 10.00 -12.63 1.67
N GLY A 154 9.69 -13.64 0.85
CA GLY A 154 10.32 -14.96 0.89
C GLY A 154 9.80 -15.87 2.00
N LEU A 155 8.55 -15.68 2.43
CA LEU A 155 7.91 -16.57 3.39
C LEU A 155 7.56 -17.93 2.74
N PRO A 156 7.55 -19.03 3.50
CA PRO A 156 7.24 -20.37 3.00
C PRO A 156 5.73 -20.58 2.78
N VAL A 157 5.13 -19.81 1.88
CA VAL A 157 3.68 -19.76 1.63
C VAL A 157 3.09 -21.11 1.19
N ALA A 158 3.85 -21.93 0.46
CA ALA A 158 3.38 -23.21 -0.06
C ALA A 158 3.42 -24.37 0.97
N GLY A 159 4.16 -24.21 2.07
CA GLY A 159 4.32 -25.24 3.09
C GLY A 159 3.09 -25.35 4.01
N ALA A 160 3.01 -26.45 4.76
CA ALA A 160 1.95 -26.64 5.75
C ALA A 160 2.11 -25.74 6.99
N LYS A 161 3.33 -25.25 7.24
CA LYS A 161 3.61 -24.36 8.38
C LYS A 161 2.93 -23.00 8.22
N GLY A 162 2.33 -22.53 9.31
CA GLY A 162 1.77 -21.18 9.40
C GLY A 162 2.85 -20.10 9.23
N SER A 163 2.54 -19.05 8.46
CA SER A 163 3.37 -17.85 8.35
C SER A 163 2.50 -16.61 8.51
N MET A 164 2.87 -15.70 9.41
CA MET A 164 2.13 -14.45 9.61
C MET A 164 2.85 -13.27 8.95
N ILE A 165 2.09 -12.46 8.21
CA ILE A 165 2.55 -11.22 7.61
C ILE A 165 1.62 -10.06 7.94
N VAL A 166 2.21 -8.89 8.20
CA VAL A 166 1.48 -7.63 8.40
C VAL A 166 2.00 -6.60 7.41
N ASN A 167 1.18 -6.27 6.41
CA ASN A 167 1.48 -5.28 5.37
C ASN A 167 0.87 -3.92 5.73
N ILE A 168 1.71 -2.93 6.02
CA ILE A 168 1.29 -1.56 6.37
C ILE A 168 1.54 -0.66 5.16
N GLY A 169 0.49 -0.46 4.38
CA GLY A 169 0.49 0.35 3.17
C GLY A 169 0.26 1.84 3.43
N GLY A 170 -0.01 2.57 2.35
CA GLY A 170 -0.35 4.00 2.41
C GLY A 170 -1.74 4.27 2.99
N GLY A 171 -2.75 3.49 2.56
CA GLY A 171 -4.15 3.72 2.96
C GLY A 171 -4.77 2.60 3.80
N CYS A 172 -4.09 1.46 3.94
CA CYS A 172 -4.59 0.34 4.73
C CYS A 172 -3.44 -0.47 5.33
N THR A 173 -3.76 -1.19 6.38
CA THR A 173 -2.94 -2.20 7.03
C THR A 173 -3.66 -3.53 6.94
N GLN A 174 -2.92 -4.59 6.63
CA GLN A 174 -3.49 -5.91 6.40
C GLN A 174 -2.66 -6.95 7.13
N ALA A 175 -3.29 -7.78 7.95
CA ALA A 175 -2.66 -8.92 8.59
C ALA A 175 -3.19 -10.19 7.93
N ALA A 176 -2.32 -11.19 7.75
CA ALA A 176 -2.74 -12.49 7.25
C ALA A 176 -1.87 -13.61 7.82
N VAL A 177 -2.52 -14.74 8.08
CA VAL A 177 -1.88 -16.04 8.32
C VAL A 177 -2.02 -16.89 7.08
N LEU A 178 -0.88 -17.39 6.60
CA LEU A 178 -0.75 -18.14 5.37
C LEU A 178 -0.33 -19.59 5.67
N SER A 179 -0.92 -20.54 4.96
CA SER A 179 -0.51 -21.95 4.97
C SER A 179 -1.04 -22.65 3.71
N MET A 180 -0.35 -23.68 3.25
CA MET A 180 -0.73 -24.54 2.11
C MET A 180 -1.10 -23.76 0.84
N GLY A 181 -0.44 -22.63 0.62
CA GLY A 181 -0.63 -21.78 -0.54
C GLY A 181 -1.85 -20.87 -0.50
N GLY A 182 -2.53 -20.74 0.64
CA GLY A 182 -3.69 -19.88 0.82
C GLY A 182 -3.60 -18.98 2.04
N ILE A 183 -4.52 -18.02 2.10
CA ILE A 183 -4.82 -17.25 3.32
C ILE A 183 -5.77 -18.10 4.17
N VAL A 184 -5.36 -18.40 5.40
CA VAL A 184 -6.20 -19.11 6.38
C VAL A 184 -7.05 -18.10 7.13
N ILE A 185 -6.43 -17.03 7.62
CA ILE A 185 -7.09 -15.90 8.27
C ILE A 185 -6.49 -14.60 7.76
N SER A 186 -7.33 -13.58 7.59
CA SER A 186 -6.86 -12.23 7.32
C SER A 186 -7.79 -11.17 7.85
N ASP A 187 -7.18 -10.07 8.29
CA ASP A 187 -7.88 -8.87 8.71
C ASP A 187 -7.32 -7.65 7.94
N SER A 188 -8.14 -6.60 7.82
CA SER A 188 -7.85 -5.40 7.04
C SER A 188 -8.41 -4.16 7.74
N LEU A 189 -7.52 -3.22 8.01
CA LEU A 189 -7.83 -1.95 8.64
C LEU A 189 -7.55 -0.81 7.66
N ARG A 190 -8.50 0.11 7.46
CA ARG A 190 -8.33 1.34 6.65
C ARG A 190 -7.55 2.42 7.38
N VAL A 191 -6.38 2.04 7.88
CA VAL A 191 -5.39 2.90 8.53
C VAL A 191 -4.04 2.54 7.93
N GLY A 192 -3.35 3.54 7.37
CA GLY A 192 -2.01 3.37 6.85
C GLY A 192 -1.13 4.61 7.02
N GLY A 193 -0.05 4.66 6.23
CA GLY A 193 0.92 5.75 6.30
C GLY A 193 0.34 7.15 6.05
N ILE A 194 -0.73 7.29 5.27
CA ILE A 194 -1.41 8.59 5.04
C ILE A 194 -2.20 9.01 6.27
N ASP A 195 -2.79 8.07 7.01
CA ASP A 195 -3.51 8.37 8.26
C ASP A 195 -2.55 8.76 9.38
N PHE A 196 -1.32 8.25 9.35
CA PHE A 196 -0.23 8.74 10.20
C PHE A 196 0.08 10.21 9.91
N ASP A 197 0.13 10.60 8.63
CA ASP A 197 0.38 12.00 8.24
C ASP A 197 -0.74 12.91 8.74
N ARG A 198 -2.00 12.48 8.59
CA ARG A 198 -3.17 13.21 9.10
C ARG A 198 -3.16 13.33 10.63
N ALA A 199 -2.76 12.27 11.34
CA ALA A 199 -2.64 12.31 12.80
C ALA A 199 -1.59 13.33 13.25
N ILE A 200 -0.45 13.40 12.57
CA ILE A 200 0.58 14.42 12.81
C ILE A 200 0.05 15.84 12.52
N VAL A 201 -0.64 16.06 11.40
CA VAL A 201 -1.27 17.38 11.11
C VAL A 201 -2.21 17.79 12.23
N GLN A 202 -3.07 16.88 12.68
CA GLN A 202 -4.02 17.16 13.76
C GLN A 202 -3.32 17.44 15.09
N TYR A 203 -2.26 16.70 15.40
CA TYR A 203 -1.47 16.91 16.59
C TYR A 203 -0.81 18.29 16.61
N LEU A 204 -0.16 18.69 15.53
CA LEU A 204 0.48 20.00 15.42
C LEU A 204 -0.54 21.15 15.52
N ARG A 205 -1.72 20.96 14.92
CA ARG A 205 -2.83 21.91 15.02
C ARG A 205 -3.31 22.07 16.47
N LYS A 206 -3.41 20.98 17.23
CA LYS A 206 -3.93 21.00 18.60
C LYS A 206 -2.90 21.48 19.63
N LYS A 207 -1.67 20.96 19.56
CA LYS A 207 -0.63 21.22 20.58
C LYS A 207 0.11 22.53 20.35
N TYR A 208 0.35 22.90 19.09
CA TYR A 208 1.18 24.07 18.73
C TYR A 208 0.42 25.17 18.00
N GLU A 209 -0.89 25.01 17.81
CA GLU A 209 -1.72 25.90 17.01
C GLU A 209 -1.16 26.13 15.60
N LEU A 210 -0.46 25.13 15.06
CA LEU A 210 0.21 25.22 13.77
C LEU A 210 -0.53 24.43 12.69
N LEU A 211 -0.96 25.12 11.64
CA LEU A 211 -1.51 24.50 10.44
C LEU A 211 -0.39 24.18 9.43
N CYS A 212 -0.24 22.90 9.08
CA CYS A 212 0.65 22.44 8.02
C CYS A 212 -0.07 21.45 7.08
N GLY A 213 0.53 21.20 5.92
CA GLY A 213 0.00 20.24 4.93
C GLY A 213 0.48 18.81 5.17
N GLU A 214 -0.21 17.84 4.56
CA GLU A 214 0.11 16.40 4.69
C GLU A 214 1.55 16.06 4.25
N LEU A 215 2.09 16.70 3.20
CA LEU A 215 3.48 16.45 2.76
C LEU A 215 4.53 16.88 3.80
N THR A 216 4.22 17.94 4.56
CA THR A 216 5.07 18.41 5.66
C THR A 216 5.02 17.40 6.81
N ALA A 217 3.82 16.92 7.15
CA ALA A 217 3.64 15.88 8.16
C ALA A 217 4.32 14.56 7.76
N GLU A 218 4.26 14.16 6.49
CA GLU A 218 4.97 12.99 5.98
C GLU A 218 6.49 13.14 6.09
N THR A 219 7.00 14.35 5.88
CA THR A 219 8.42 14.64 6.08
C THR A 219 8.81 14.45 7.54
N LEU A 220 8.01 14.95 8.49
CA LEU A 220 8.24 14.73 9.92
C LEU A 220 8.20 13.24 10.28
N LYS A 221 7.19 12.51 9.80
CA LYS A 221 7.06 11.06 9.97
C LYS A 221 8.31 10.31 9.52
N ILE A 222 8.84 10.63 8.34
CA ILE A 222 10.02 9.95 7.78
C ILE A 222 11.30 10.35 8.53
N ARG A 223 11.45 11.62 8.89
CA ARG A 223 12.68 12.15 9.49
C ARG A 223 12.84 11.78 10.96
N ILE A 224 11.78 11.98 11.75
CA ILE A 224 11.83 11.88 13.21
C ILE A 224 10.72 11.00 13.80
N GLY A 225 9.90 10.34 12.97
CA GLY A 225 8.84 9.46 13.46
C GLY A 225 9.36 8.18 14.09
N SER A 226 8.70 7.77 15.17
CA SER A 226 8.93 6.54 15.91
C SER A 226 7.60 5.97 16.39
N ALA A 227 7.51 4.65 16.50
CA ALA A 227 6.38 3.93 17.08
C ALA A 227 6.52 3.72 18.60
N TRP A 228 7.70 3.97 19.17
CA TRP A 228 7.94 3.77 20.60
C TRP A 228 8.86 4.87 21.14
N PRO A 229 8.51 5.54 22.25
CA PRO A 229 9.33 6.59 22.87
C PRO A 229 10.81 6.26 23.11
N LYS A 230 11.20 4.99 23.21
CA LYS A 230 12.60 4.57 23.42
C LYS A 230 13.50 4.82 22.19
N PHE A 231 12.92 4.97 21.01
CA PHE A 231 13.65 5.29 19.78
C PHE A 231 13.57 6.78 19.52
N ASP A 232 14.35 7.55 20.26
CA ASP A 232 14.48 8.98 20.03
C ASP A 232 15.23 9.25 18.72
N ARG A 233 14.63 10.07 17.87
CA ARG A 233 15.18 10.51 16.58
C ARG A 233 15.51 12.01 16.55
N GLY A 234 15.50 12.66 17.72
CA GLY A 234 15.81 14.06 17.89
C GLY A 234 14.66 14.98 17.49
N THR A 235 14.99 16.15 16.98
CA THR A 235 14.04 17.21 16.65
C THR A 235 14.12 17.64 15.20
N TYR A 236 13.05 18.22 14.68
CA TYR A 236 12.98 18.78 13.34
C TYR A 236 12.23 20.11 13.36
N ASP A 237 12.73 21.10 12.62
CA ASP A 237 12.07 22.40 12.49
C ASP A 237 10.99 22.33 11.41
N VAL A 238 9.77 22.74 11.74
CA VAL A 238 8.62 22.75 10.83
C VAL A 238 8.04 24.15 10.71
N ALA A 239 7.87 24.58 9.47
CA ALA A 239 7.17 25.81 9.14
C ALA A 239 5.70 25.52 8.81
N GLY A 240 4.81 26.37 9.30
CA GLY A 240 3.38 26.31 9.03
C GLY A 240 2.72 27.66 9.27
N ARG A 241 1.40 27.72 9.10
CA ARG A 241 0.61 28.90 9.43
C ARG A 241 0.20 28.85 10.89
N ASP A 242 0.53 29.88 11.65
CA ASP A 242 0.07 30.06 13.02
C ASP A 242 -1.44 30.36 13.02
N LEU A 243 -2.21 29.62 13.82
CA LEU A 243 -3.66 29.78 13.87
C LEU A 243 -4.08 30.96 14.76
N GLY A 244 -3.25 31.37 15.72
CA GLY A 244 -3.48 32.55 16.55
C GLY A 244 -3.19 33.85 15.80
N GLY A 245 -1.98 33.98 15.23
CA GLY A 245 -1.51 35.20 14.56
C GLY A 245 -1.70 35.23 13.04
N GLY A 246 -2.05 34.11 12.40
CA GLY A 246 -2.31 34.02 10.97
C GLY A 246 -1.08 34.02 10.05
N LEU A 247 0.10 34.38 10.56
CA LEU A 247 1.38 34.45 9.86
C LEU A 247 2.12 33.11 9.84
N THR A 248 3.17 33.00 9.01
CA THR A 248 4.05 31.82 9.02
C THR A 248 4.89 31.80 10.29
N LYS A 249 4.94 30.65 10.94
CA LYS A 249 5.72 30.37 12.15
C LYS A 249 6.51 29.09 11.97
N THR A 250 7.72 29.07 12.52
CA THR A 250 8.55 27.87 12.60
C THR A 250 8.60 27.41 14.06
N ILE A 251 8.35 26.13 14.29
CA ILE A 251 8.47 25.49 15.60
C ILE A 251 9.42 24.30 15.51
N LYS A 252 10.00 23.94 16.65
CA LYS A 252 10.80 22.72 16.80
C LYS A 252 9.90 21.60 17.31
N VAL A 253 9.82 20.50 16.57
CA VAL A 253 9.02 19.31 16.92
C VAL A 253 9.96 18.15 17.25
N SER A 254 9.68 17.42 18.32
CA SER A 254 10.47 16.28 18.77
C SER A 254 9.95 14.94 18.23
N SER A 255 10.81 13.92 18.27
CA SER A 255 10.40 12.54 17.99
C SER A 255 9.30 12.05 18.95
N ALA A 256 9.32 12.49 20.21
CA ALA A 256 8.29 12.18 21.19
C ALA A 256 6.92 12.75 20.79
N ASP A 257 6.87 13.97 20.25
CA ASP A 257 5.64 14.58 19.73
C ASP A 257 5.04 13.76 18.59
N ILE A 258 5.88 13.29 17.67
CA ILE A 258 5.42 12.43 16.56
C ILE A 258 4.97 11.07 17.10
N CYS A 259 5.68 10.49 18.06
CA CYS A 259 5.29 9.23 18.68
C CYS A 259 3.91 9.35 19.36
N GLU A 260 3.66 10.43 20.09
CA GLU A 260 2.37 10.73 20.74
C GLU A 260 1.27 10.92 19.69
N ALA A 261 1.55 11.67 18.61
CA ALA A 261 0.62 11.88 17.51
C ALA A 261 0.17 10.57 16.85
N LEU A 262 1.07 9.57 16.76
CA LEU A 262 0.81 8.29 16.13
C LEU A 262 0.15 7.26 17.03
N TYR A 263 0.16 7.46 18.36
CA TYR A 263 -0.27 6.47 19.36
C TYR A 263 -1.62 5.82 19.02
N GLY A 264 -2.67 6.62 18.81
CA GLY A 264 -4.01 6.08 18.55
C GLY A 264 -4.13 5.29 17.24
N ARG A 265 -3.29 5.58 16.23
CA ARG A 265 -3.28 4.80 14.97
C ARG A 265 -2.48 3.51 15.11
N LEU A 266 -1.40 3.55 15.88
CA LEU A 266 -0.61 2.36 16.19
C LEU A 266 -1.39 1.39 17.08
N GLU A 267 -2.15 1.91 18.05
CA GLU A 267 -3.04 1.10 18.89
C GLU A 267 -4.05 0.31 18.02
N GLN A 268 -4.72 0.98 17.07
CA GLN A 268 -5.64 0.33 16.13
C GLN A 268 -4.95 -0.80 15.33
N ILE A 269 -3.74 -0.57 14.81
CA ILE A 269 -2.98 -1.58 14.08
C ILE A 269 -2.60 -2.75 14.98
N THR A 270 -2.09 -2.48 16.18
CA THR A 270 -1.67 -3.53 17.12
C THR A 270 -2.84 -4.36 17.63
N ALA A 271 -4.01 -3.74 17.82
CA ALA A 271 -5.24 -4.44 18.17
C ALA A 271 -5.67 -5.40 17.04
N MET A 272 -5.68 -4.94 15.78
CA MET A 272 -6.00 -5.79 14.63
C MET A 272 -5.02 -6.98 14.51
N VAL A 273 -3.72 -6.76 14.74
CA VAL A 273 -2.72 -7.85 14.76
C VAL A 273 -3.02 -8.86 15.87
N LYS A 274 -3.40 -8.40 17.07
CA LYS A 274 -3.77 -9.27 18.19
C LYS A 274 -5.02 -10.08 17.88
N THR A 275 -6.08 -9.45 17.35
CA THR A 275 -7.30 -10.13 16.93
C THR A 275 -7.03 -11.21 15.88
N THR A 276 -6.19 -10.90 14.87
CA THR A 276 -5.79 -11.90 13.87
C THR A 276 -5.12 -13.12 14.50
N LEU A 277 -4.25 -12.91 15.52
CA LEU A 277 -3.60 -14.01 16.25
C LEU A 277 -4.60 -14.80 17.10
N GLU A 278 -5.54 -14.14 17.77
CA GLU A 278 -6.57 -14.77 18.60
C GLU A 278 -7.51 -15.67 17.79
N GLU A 279 -7.82 -15.29 16.55
CA GLU A 279 -8.65 -16.08 15.64
C GLU A 279 -7.88 -17.24 14.98
N THR A 280 -6.53 -17.21 15.01
CA THR A 280 -5.69 -18.19 14.33
C THR A 280 -5.83 -19.59 14.94
N PRO A 281 -6.01 -20.65 14.11
CA PRO A 281 -6.07 -22.03 14.61
C PRO A 281 -4.84 -22.38 15.45
N PRO A 282 -5.01 -23.12 16.57
CA PRO A 282 -3.93 -23.40 17.52
C PRO A 282 -2.66 -23.98 16.87
N GLU A 283 -2.83 -24.86 15.88
CA GLU A 283 -1.73 -25.50 15.16
C GLU A 283 -0.85 -24.48 14.42
N LEU A 284 -1.48 -23.48 13.78
CA LEU A 284 -0.78 -22.41 13.07
C LEU A 284 -0.28 -21.32 14.01
N ALA A 285 -0.96 -21.09 15.14
CA ALA A 285 -0.51 -20.16 16.15
C ALA A 285 0.84 -20.61 16.75
N SER A 286 1.03 -21.92 16.96
CA SER A 286 2.31 -22.49 17.39
C SER A 286 3.41 -22.25 16.36
N ASP A 287 3.13 -22.46 15.06
CA ASP A 287 4.11 -22.18 14.00
C ASP A 287 4.51 -20.69 13.96
N ILE A 288 3.56 -19.78 14.18
CA ILE A 288 3.81 -18.33 14.19
C ILE A 288 4.59 -17.92 15.45
N TYR A 289 4.34 -18.55 16.59
CA TYR A 289 5.12 -18.31 17.81
C TYR A 289 6.61 -18.60 17.56
N ASP A 290 6.92 -19.70 16.87
CA ASP A 290 8.29 -20.10 16.55
C ASP A 290 8.93 -19.26 15.43
N SER A 291 8.18 -19.00 14.35
CA SER A 291 8.70 -18.32 13.15
C SER A 291 8.66 -16.79 13.24
N GLY A 292 7.78 -16.25 14.06
CA GLY A 292 7.55 -14.83 14.26
C GLY A 292 6.62 -14.18 13.23
N ILE A 293 6.43 -12.87 13.40
CA ILE A 293 5.61 -12.00 12.53
C ILE A 293 6.53 -11.24 11.58
N VAL A 294 6.20 -11.20 10.30
CA VAL A 294 6.92 -10.37 9.33
C VAL A 294 6.15 -9.10 8.99
N LEU A 295 6.75 -7.93 9.23
CA LEU A 295 6.21 -6.64 8.83
C LEU A 295 6.69 -6.24 7.44
N THR A 296 5.79 -5.68 6.65
CA THR A 296 6.09 -5.22 5.30
C THR A 296 5.26 -3.98 4.92
N GLY A 297 5.46 -3.46 3.72
CA GLY A 297 4.87 -2.20 3.27
C GLY A 297 5.68 -0.97 3.70
N GLY A 298 5.29 0.20 3.19
CA GLY A 298 6.00 1.45 3.46
C GLY A 298 5.89 1.90 4.92
N GLY A 299 4.78 1.60 5.59
CA GLY A 299 4.57 1.95 7.00
C GLY A 299 5.40 1.10 7.96
N ALA A 300 5.84 -0.09 7.55
CA ALA A 300 6.75 -0.92 8.35
C ALA A 300 8.12 -0.27 8.60
N LEU A 301 8.47 0.78 7.83
CA LEU A 301 9.70 1.57 8.00
C LEU A 301 9.68 2.48 9.22
N LEU A 302 8.54 2.66 9.89
CA LEU A 302 8.47 3.43 11.13
C LEU A 302 9.38 2.78 12.19
N GLU A 303 10.24 3.59 12.79
CA GLU A 303 11.25 3.12 13.75
C GLU A 303 10.57 2.57 15.01
N GLY A 304 11.07 1.47 15.55
CA GLY A 304 10.51 0.86 16.77
C GLY A 304 9.20 0.08 16.61
N LEU A 305 8.65 -0.01 15.39
CA LEU A 305 7.38 -0.69 15.15
C LEU A 305 7.45 -2.21 15.34
N PRO A 306 8.48 -2.94 14.84
CA PRO A 306 8.64 -4.36 15.15
C PRO A 306 8.68 -4.61 16.66
N GLU A 307 9.41 -3.78 17.41
CA GLU A 307 9.55 -3.91 18.85
C GLU A 307 8.23 -3.67 19.55
N LEU A 308 7.47 -2.64 19.15
CA LEU A 308 6.15 -2.35 19.72
C LEU A 308 5.24 -3.57 19.57
N ILE A 309 5.17 -4.14 18.36
CA ILE A 309 4.34 -5.32 18.10
C ILE A 309 4.84 -6.51 18.93
N THR A 310 6.15 -6.78 18.97
CA THR A 310 6.71 -7.85 19.82
C THR A 310 6.38 -7.68 21.29
N ARG A 311 6.44 -6.46 21.82
CA ARG A 311 6.09 -6.20 23.22
C ARG A 311 4.63 -6.54 23.50
N LEU A 312 3.73 -6.19 22.58
CA LEU A 312 2.29 -6.33 22.77
C LEU A 312 1.79 -7.76 22.49
N THR A 313 2.38 -8.47 21.54
CA THR A 313 1.97 -9.83 21.17
C THR A 313 2.76 -10.91 21.89
N GLY A 314 3.95 -10.59 22.40
CA GLY A 314 4.91 -11.59 22.91
C GLY A 314 5.60 -12.40 21.80
N ILE A 315 5.30 -12.11 20.52
CA ILE A 315 5.84 -12.85 19.37
C ILE A 315 6.94 -12.02 18.69
N ARG A 316 8.08 -12.66 18.41
CA ARG A 316 9.18 -12.03 17.69
C ARG A 316 8.68 -11.45 16.37
N THR A 317 8.89 -10.16 16.17
CA THR A 317 8.44 -9.45 14.97
C THR A 317 9.65 -8.87 14.27
N ILE A 318 9.74 -9.08 12.96
CA ILE A 318 10.86 -8.60 12.14
C ILE A 318 10.34 -7.82 10.94
N ARG A 319 11.15 -6.87 10.47
CA ARG A 319 10.88 -6.15 9.22
C ARG A 319 11.40 -6.94 8.02
N ALA A 320 10.58 -7.10 6.98
CA ALA A 320 11.00 -7.71 5.73
C ALA A 320 12.12 -6.91 5.04
N LYS A 321 13.02 -7.62 4.37
CA LYS A 321 14.00 -6.98 3.47
C LYS A 321 13.25 -6.29 2.33
N LYS A 322 13.58 -5.03 2.03
CA LYS A 322 12.87 -4.21 1.03
C LYS A 322 11.35 -4.14 1.28
N ALA A 323 10.94 -4.01 2.55
CA ALA A 323 9.53 -3.96 2.98
C ALA A 323 8.59 -3.13 2.08
N PRO A 324 8.93 -1.91 1.60
CA PRO A 324 8.04 -1.14 0.74
C PRO A 324 7.67 -1.81 -0.59
N ASP A 325 8.47 -2.77 -1.06
CA ASP A 325 8.37 -3.35 -2.39
C ASP A 325 7.92 -4.82 -2.38
N CYS A 326 7.66 -5.42 -1.21
CA CYS A 326 7.32 -6.85 -1.11
C CYS A 326 6.12 -7.25 -1.97
N VAL A 327 5.04 -6.45 -2.02
CA VAL A 327 3.88 -6.74 -2.88
C VAL A 327 4.32 -6.86 -4.34
N CYS A 328 5.01 -5.86 -4.87
CA CYS A 328 5.53 -5.89 -6.24
C CYS A 328 6.53 -7.01 -6.50
N ARG A 329 7.38 -7.32 -5.53
CA ARG A 329 8.34 -8.43 -5.63
C ARG A 329 7.60 -9.77 -5.72
N GLY A 330 6.51 -9.94 -4.98
CA GLY A 330 5.64 -11.12 -5.10
C GLY A 330 4.94 -11.20 -6.45
N ILE A 331 4.41 -10.08 -6.95
CA ILE A 331 3.81 -10.05 -8.30
C ILE A 331 4.86 -10.37 -9.36
N HIS A 332 6.08 -9.81 -9.25
CA HIS A 332 7.18 -10.13 -10.16
C HIS A 332 7.57 -11.61 -10.10
N TRP A 333 7.59 -12.21 -8.90
CA TRP A 333 7.76 -13.65 -8.75
C TRP A 333 6.65 -14.42 -9.47
N CYS A 334 5.39 -13.98 -9.33
CA CYS A 334 4.28 -14.59 -10.04
C CYS A 334 4.49 -14.51 -11.56
N LEU A 335 4.98 -13.39 -12.07
CA LEU A 335 5.27 -13.20 -13.50
C LEU A 335 6.32 -14.16 -14.05
N GLY A 336 7.24 -14.63 -13.20
CA GLY A 336 8.32 -15.53 -13.58
C GLY A 336 8.05 -17.00 -13.29
N ASN A 337 6.91 -17.34 -12.67
CA ASN A 337 6.71 -18.67 -12.09
C ASN A 337 5.38 -19.32 -12.53
N PRO A 338 5.41 -20.47 -13.22
CA PRO A 338 4.19 -21.20 -13.59
C PRO A 338 3.32 -21.62 -12.40
N ALA A 339 3.92 -21.88 -11.24
CA ALA A 339 3.19 -22.25 -10.02
C ALA A 339 2.29 -21.10 -9.49
N ALA A 340 2.45 -19.89 -10.01
CA ALA A 340 1.67 -18.72 -9.63
C ALA A 340 0.17 -18.86 -9.94
N SER A 341 -0.22 -19.74 -10.86
CA SER A 341 -1.63 -20.02 -11.20
C SER A 341 -2.48 -20.39 -9.97
N ARG A 342 -1.85 -20.93 -8.92
CA ARG A 342 -2.48 -21.30 -7.65
C ARG A 342 -2.89 -20.08 -6.80
N TYR A 343 -2.18 -18.97 -6.96
CA TYR A 343 -2.32 -17.75 -6.14
C TYR A 343 -3.12 -16.64 -6.83
N ILE A 344 -3.23 -16.69 -8.16
CA ILE A 344 -3.95 -15.67 -8.93
C ILE A 344 -5.38 -16.15 -9.23
N ARG A 345 -6.29 -15.18 -9.34
CA ARG A 345 -7.68 -15.38 -9.75
C ARG A 345 -7.96 -14.50 -10.96
N TYR A 346 -8.93 -14.89 -11.77
CA TYR A 346 -9.40 -14.08 -12.89
C TYR A 346 -10.92 -14.07 -12.93
N ARG A 347 -11.45 -13.00 -13.52
CA ARG A 347 -12.86 -12.89 -13.85
C ARG A 347 -13.12 -13.76 -15.09
N ALA A 348 -13.96 -14.79 -14.92
CA ALA A 348 -14.33 -15.71 -15.99
C ALA A 348 -15.24 -15.04 -17.03
#